data_AF-A0A389LXM6-F1
#
_entry.id   AF-A0A389LXM6-F1
#
_cell.length_a   1.000
_cell.length_b   1.000
_cell.length_c   1.000
_cell.angle_alpha   90.00
_cell.angle_beta   90.00
_cell.angle_gamma   90.00
#
_symmetry.space_group_name_H-M   'P 1'
#
loop_
_entity.id
_entity.type
_entity.pdbx_description
1 polymer ?
#
loop_
_entity_poly.entity_id
_entity_poly.type
_entity_poly.pdbx_seq_one_letter_code
_entity_poly.pdbx_strand_id
1 'polypeptide(L)'
;MGSKFTFINLFSGIGGFIMALENKGGRRLNFSEISADVVNAYCENSDKPIENKIKLADILSDFSEKIIEAENEIPRDLFGEIITQKSMSLSTSNDEK
;
A
#
# COMPACT_ATOMS: atom_id res chain seq x y z
N MET A 1 16.36 21.46 -16.06
CA MET A 1 15.31 21.86 -15.10
C MET A 1 14.32 20.70 -15.03
N GLY A 2 14.32 19.91 -13.96
CA GLY A 2 13.41 18.75 -13.86
C GLY A 2 11.95 19.19 -13.80
N SER A 3 11.04 18.44 -14.41
CA SER A 3 9.60 18.69 -14.33
C SER A 3 9.14 18.52 -12.88
N LYS A 4 8.57 19.59 -12.31
CA LYS A 4 7.96 19.53 -10.98
C LYS A 4 6.63 18.79 -11.10
N PHE A 5 6.44 17.74 -10.34
CA PHE A 5 5.18 17.01 -10.27
C PHE A 5 4.66 17.00 -8.83
N THR A 6 3.38 16.74 -8.67
CA THR A 6 2.74 16.60 -7.36
C THR A 6 2.23 15.18 -7.20
N PHE A 7 2.26 14.65 -5.98
CA PHE A 7 1.79 13.29 -5.72
C PHE A 7 1.08 13.19 -4.37
N ILE A 8 0.27 12.13 -4.25
CA ILE A 8 -0.38 11.69 -3.01
C ILE A 8 0.20 10.31 -2.70
N ASN A 9 0.57 10.06 -1.44
CA ASN A 9 1.15 8.79 -1.02
C ASN A 9 0.20 8.04 -0.08
N LEU A 10 -0.39 6.95 -0.54
CA LEU A 10 -1.30 6.11 0.25
C LEU A 10 -0.51 4.94 0.84
N PHE A 11 -0.75 4.61 2.12
CA PHE A 11 0.02 3.59 2.87
C PHE A 11 1.51 3.91 2.90
N SER A 12 1.83 5.13 3.36
CA SER A 12 3.17 5.69 3.21
C SER A 12 4.28 4.93 3.94
N GLY A 13 3.94 4.04 4.89
CA GLY A 13 4.92 3.36 5.74
C GLY A 13 5.78 4.40 6.43
N ILE A 14 7.10 4.17 6.56
CA ILE A 14 8.04 5.14 7.16
C ILE A 14 8.65 6.16 6.17
N GLY A 15 8.33 6.09 4.87
CA GLY A 15 8.53 7.24 3.99
C GLY A 15 9.59 7.10 2.91
N GLY A 16 10.05 5.88 2.65
CA GLY A 16 11.02 5.60 1.59
C GLY A 16 10.61 6.20 0.24
N PHE A 17 9.36 5.99 -0.17
CA PHE A 17 8.84 6.53 -1.44
C PHE A 17 8.76 8.05 -1.47
N ILE A 18 8.46 8.68 -0.33
CA ILE A 18 8.37 10.13 -0.22
C ILE A 18 9.74 10.74 -0.52
N MET A 19 10.79 10.23 0.13
CA MET A 19 12.16 10.72 -0.07
C MET A 19 12.61 10.56 -1.52
N ALA A 20 12.31 9.42 -2.15
CA ALA A 20 12.66 9.17 -3.55
C ALA A 20 11.97 10.16 -4.50
N LEU A 21 10.68 10.40 -4.31
CA LEU A 21 9.90 11.30 -5.17
C LEU A 21 10.28 12.77 -4.95
N GLU A 22 10.52 13.19 -3.72
CA GLU A 22 10.98 14.56 -3.41
C GLU A 22 12.36 14.84 -4.03
N ASN A 23 13.29 13.88 -3.97
CA ASN A 23 14.61 14.00 -4.62
C ASN A 23 14.53 14.11 -6.15
N LYS A 24 13.43 13.66 -6.76
CA LYS A 24 13.16 13.82 -8.21
C LYS A 24 12.38 15.08 -8.55
N GLY A 25 12.15 15.97 -7.59
CA GLY A 25 11.40 17.21 -7.78
C GLY A 25 9.89 17.06 -7.59
N GLY A 26 9.45 15.96 -6.99
CA GLY A 26 8.07 15.74 -6.57
C GLY A 26 7.72 16.55 -5.33
N ARG A 27 6.53 17.12 -5.29
CA ARG A 27 5.97 17.75 -4.09
C ARG A 27 4.80 16.92 -3.57
N ARG A 28 4.95 16.37 -2.38
CA ARG A 28 3.88 15.64 -1.70
C ARG A 28 2.75 16.60 -1.34
N LEU A 29 1.53 16.28 -1.76
CA LEU A 29 0.32 17.02 -1.37
C LEU A 29 -0.22 16.47 -0.05
N ASN A 30 -0.59 15.19 -0.05
CA ASN A 30 -1.17 14.48 1.09
C ASN A 30 -0.56 13.08 1.25
N PHE A 31 -0.79 12.47 2.40
CA PHE A 31 -0.44 11.08 2.65
C PHE A 31 -1.46 10.42 3.57
N SER A 32 -1.53 9.09 3.49
CA SER A 32 -2.33 8.25 4.38
C SER A 32 -1.44 7.16 4.99
N GLU A 33 -1.64 6.91 6.28
CA GLU A 33 -0.98 5.87 7.05
C GLU A 33 -1.90 5.47 8.20
N ILE A 34 -2.02 4.16 8.45
CA ILE A 34 -2.90 3.61 9.49
C ILE A 34 -2.21 3.58 10.85
N SER A 35 -0.89 3.39 10.88
CA SER A 35 -0.12 3.35 12.12
C SER A 35 0.08 4.75 12.69
N ALA A 36 -0.52 5.01 13.86
CA ALA A 36 -0.39 6.27 14.58
C ALA A 36 1.08 6.57 14.96
N ASP A 37 1.84 5.54 15.36
CA ASP A 37 3.26 5.68 15.72
C ASP A 37 4.09 6.16 14.54
N VAL A 38 3.85 5.57 13.36
CA VAL A 38 4.52 5.95 12.12
C VAL A 38 4.14 7.37 11.74
N VAL A 39 2.85 7.73 11.83
CA VAL A 39 2.39 9.11 11.58
C VAL A 39 3.07 10.11 12.51
N ASN A 40 3.22 9.78 13.79
CA ASN A 40 3.90 10.65 14.76
C ASN A 40 5.38 10.82 14.41
N ALA A 41 6.08 9.72 14.11
CA ALA A 41 7.48 9.76 13.71
C ALA A 41 7.71 10.64 12.46
N TYR A 42 6.76 10.68 11.52
CA TYR A 42 6.84 11.62 10.40
C TYR A 42 6.61 13.08 10.76
N CYS A 43 5.69 13.32 11.70
CA CYS A 43 5.35 14.67 12.11
C CYS A 43 6.50 15.29 12.90
N GLU A 44 7.17 14.50 13.74
CA GLU A 44 8.35 14.90 14.51
C GLU A 44 9.57 15.19 13.61
N ASN A 45 9.79 14.37 12.57
CA ASN A 45 10.93 14.51 11.67
C ASN A 45 10.69 15.43 10.45
N SER A 46 9.52 16.08 10.35
CA SER A 46 9.23 17.00 9.23
C SER A 46 9.52 18.46 9.61
N ASP A 47 10.55 19.07 9.00
CA ASP A 47 10.85 20.51 9.14
C ASP A 47 9.77 21.46 8.56
N LYS A 48 8.74 20.93 7.90
CA LYS A 48 7.70 21.71 7.21
C LYS A 48 6.43 21.79 8.07
N PRO A 49 5.93 22.99 8.42
CA PRO A 49 4.73 23.14 9.22
C PRO A 49 3.54 22.43 8.56
N ILE A 50 2.80 21.71 9.37
CA ILE A 50 1.66 20.86 9.00
C ILE A 50 0.42 21.74 8.80
N GLU A 51 0.51 22.84 8.06
CA GLU A 51 -0.63 23.77 7.96
C GLU A 51 -1.78 23.23 7.09
N ASN A 52 -1.57 22.14 6.33
CA ASN A 52 -2.61 21.55 5.47
C ASN A 52 -2.49 20.03 5.29
N LYS A 53 -1.94 19.27 6.25
CA LYS A 53 -2.02 17.78 6.16
C LYS A 53 -3.42 17.38 6.59
N ILE A 54 -4.35 17.35 5.64
CA ILE A 54 -5.54 16.52 5.80
C ILE A 54 -4.97 15.10 5.89
N LYS A 55 -4.93 14.53 7.10
CA LYS A 55 -4.78 13.09 7.24
C LYS A 55 -5.97 12.55 6.47
N LEU A 56 -5.70 11.94 5.32
CA LEU A 56 -6.71 11.11 4.67
C LEU A 56 -6.81 9.85 5.54
N ALA A 57 -7.37 10.03 6.74
CA ALA A 57 -7.72 8.98 7.67
C ALA A 57 -8.44 7.89 6.91
N ASP A 58 -8.38 6.68 7.48
CA ASP A 58 -8.83 5.41 6.91
C ASP A 58 -9.63 5.55 5.60
N ILE A 59 -8.90 5.65 4.49
CA ILE A 59 -9.50 5.73 3.14
C ILE A 59 -10.36 4.47 2.88
N LEU A 60 -10.09 3.38 3.60
CA LEU A 60 -10.86 2.15 3.52
C LEU A 60 -12.26 2.28 4.13
N SER A 61 -12.48 3.22 5.06
CA SER A 61 -13.80 3.48 5.62
C SER A 61 -14.78 3.93 4.52
N ASP A 62 -14.35 4.81 3.60
CA ASP A 62 -15.14 5.27 2.45
C ASP A 62 -15.31 4.19 1.37
N PHE A 63 -14.47 3.16 1.34
CA PHE A 63 -14.58 2.03 0.41
C PHE A 63 -15.43 0.87 0.96
N SER A 64 -15.71 0.86 2.26
CA SER A 64 -16.47 -0.22 2.92
C SER A 64 -17.94 -0.30 2.47
N GLU A 65 -18.56 0.82 2.09
CA GLU A 65 -19.95 0.86 1.61
C GLU A 65 -20.10 0.31 0.17
N LYS A 66 -19.01 -0.03 -0.52
CA LYS A 66 -19.00 -0.53 -1.90
C LYS A 66 -18.54 -1.98 -2.07
N ILE A 67 -18.38 -2.73 -0.99
CA ILE A 67 -18.40 -4.19 -1.11
C ILE A 67 -19.86 -4.61 -1.14
N ILE A 68 -20.52 -4.32 -2.27
CA ILE A 68 -21.68 -5.13 -2.67
C ILE A 68 -21.11 -6.54 -2.78
N GLU A 69 -21.76 -7.49 -2.13
CA GLU A 69 -21.47 -8.92 -2.20
C GLU A 69 -21.45 -9.34 -3.67
N ALA A 70 -20.31 -9.17 -4.33
CA ALA A 70 -20.05 -9.75 -5.63
C ALA A 70 -20.02 -11.25 -5.37
N GLU A 71 -21.02 -11.90 -5.95
CA GLU A 71 -21.28 -13.33 -5.87
C GLU A 71 -19.98 -14.14 -5.86
N ASN A 72 -19.94 -15.19 -5.05
CA ASN A 72 -18.80 -16.11 -4.86
C ASN A 72 -18.16 -16.55 -6.20
N GLU A 73 -17.25 -15.74 -6.76
CA GLU A 73 -16.53 -16.10 -7.95
C GLU A 73 -15.46 -17.12 -7.56
N ILE A 74 -15.55 -18.29 -8.18
CA ILE A 74 -14.57 -19.37 -8.00
C ILE A 74 -13.18 -18.80 -8.36
N PRO A 75 -12.17 -18.94 -7.48
CA PRO A 75 -10.83 -18.39 -7.74
C PRO A 75 -10.28 -18.87 -9.08
N ARG A 76 -9.79 -17.94 -9.91
CA ARG A 76 -9.14 -18.23 -11.19
C ARG A 76 -7.68 -17.79 -11.17
N ASP A 77 -6.85 -18.43 -12.00
CA ASP A 77 -5.47 -18.03 -12.20
C ASP A 77 -5.34 -16.83 -13.17
N LEU A 78 -4.10 -16.40 -13.46
CA LEU A 78 -3.81 -15.29 -14.37
C LEU A 78 -4.23 -15.54 -15.83
N PHE A 79 -4.50 -16.79 -16.20
CA PHE A 79 -4.93 -17.20 -17.54
C PHE A 79 -6.43 -17.52 -17.59
N GLY A 80 -7.15 -17.36 -16.46
CA GLY A 80 -8.59 -17.57 -16.35
C GLY A 80 -8.99 -19.02 -16.02
N GLU A 81 -8.03 -19.91 -15.73
CA GLU A 81 -8.31 -21.29 -15.32
C GLU A 81 -8.77 -21.37 -13.86
N ILE A 82 -9.68 -22.29 -13.55
CA ILE A 82 -10.24 -22.45 -12.20
C ILE A 82 -9.20 -23.08 -11.26
N ILE A 83 -8.90 -22.40 -10.15
CA ILE A 83 -8.00 -22.91 -9.10
C ILE A 83 -8.76 -23.95 -8.28
N THR A 84 -8.51 -25.22 -8.54
CA THR A 84 -8.97 -26.31 -7.67
C THR A 84 -8.01 -26.46 -6.49
N GLN A 85 -8.52 -26.66 -5.28
CA GLN A 85 -7.68 -26.94 -4.11
C GLN A 85 -6.96 -28.28 -4.30
N LYS A 86 -5.74 -28.25 -4.82
CA LYS A 86 -4.87 -29.43 -4.90
C LYS A 86 -4.18 -29.61 -3.56
N SER A 87 -4.47 -30.70 -2.85
CA SER A 87 -3.68 -31.10 -1.69
C SER A 87 -2.24 -31.36 -2.14
N MET A 88 -1.29 -30.63 -1.58
CA MET A 88 0.13 -30.88 -1.84
C MET A 88 0.57 -32.11 -1.06
N SER A 89 0.82 -33.21 -1.75
CA SER A 89 1.59 -34.33 -1.20
C SER A 89 3.04 -33.89 -1.07
N LEU A 90 3.54 -33.76 0.15
CA LEU A 90 4.96 -33.59 0.43
C LEU A 90 5.72 -34.79 -0.15
N SER A 91 6.50 -34.59 -1.22
CA SER A 91 7.43 -35.60 -1.70
C SER A 91 8.63 -35.66 -0.77
N THR A 92 8.73 -36.70 0.05
CA THR A 92 9.97 -37.00 0.79
C THR A 92 10.93 -37.72 -0.16
N SER A 93 11.67 -36.97 -0.97
CA SER A 93 12.93 -37.48 -1.52
C SER A 93 14.00 -37.24 -0.47
N ASN A 94 14.17 -38.20 0.45
CA ASN A 94 15.41 -38.30 1.19
C ASN A 94 16.44 -38.87 0.21
N ASP A 95 17.36 -38.03 -0.24
CA ASP A 95 18.60 -38.49 -0.86
C ASP A 95 19.41 -39.24 0.22
N GLU A 96 19.21 -40.56 0.31
CA GLU A 96 20.17 -41.43 0.97
C GLU A 96 21.37 -41.63 0.04
N LYS A 97 22.53 -41.34 0.62
CA LYS A 97 23.89 -41.35 0.10
C LYS A 97 24.28 -42.58 -0.72
#